data_AF-A0A662T437-F1
#
_entry.id   AF-A0A662T437-F1
#
_cell.length_a   1.000
_cell.length_b   1.000
_cell.length_c   1.000
_cell.angle_alpha   90.00
_cell.angle_beta   90.00
_cell.angle_gamma   90.00
#
_symmetry.space_group_name_H-M   'P 1'
#
loop_
_entity.id
_entity.type
_entity.pdbx_description
1 polymer ?
#
loop_
_entity_poly.entity_id
_entity_poly.type
_entity_poly.pdbx_seq_one_letter_code
_entity_poly.pdbx_strand_id
1 'polypeptide(L)'
;MSSSIVKRLTEIVGEENAITDPLTLMAYSFDASENGEAPSIVVRPGSTEEVAKVMQAANASGTPVIPRGGGTSLAGAALPLKGSIVLDMTRMNRVIEVSRENLTALVEAGLKLKSLNDSLGEGLFFPIDIGSPEAATIGGMIATNASGIHSPMYGSTGDRVLGLEVVLPSGEVVQVGSRTYKTVSGLDLKRIFIGSEGTLGVITKAFIKLAKKPSRYVLLVGFFESDSDAARAASKIIASGLRFSAMEFMDKDTVEVASANGPAKSPDTGAALFVEFIGETEEGDAAREAENAMVECRAKRVIVASGEKADNLWKVRTSVYEAISRIYPPFMQLDPSIPCI
;
A
#
# COMPACT_ATOMS: atom_id res chain seq x y z
N MET A 1 -7.54 -0.47 32.26
CA MET A 1 -7.52 -1.92 31.98
C MET A 1 -7.26 -2.68 33.29
N SER A 2 -7.90 -3.83 33.55
CA SER A 2 -7.67 -4.57 34.81
C SER A 2 -6.29 -5.22 34.84
N SER A 3 -5.72 -5.42 36.04
CA SER A 3 -4.44 -6.16 36.18
C SER A 3 -4.56 -7.62 35.73
N SER A 4 -5.76 -8.21 35.83
CA SER A 4 -6.02 -9.59 35.44
C SER A 4 -5.88 -9.84 33.94
N ILE A 5 -6.39 -8.95 33.09
CA ILE A 5 -6.26 -9.10 31.63
C ILE A 5 -4.82 -8.85 31.16
N VAL A 6 -4.14 -7.85 31.73
CA VAL A 6 -2.72 -7.58 31.41
C VAL A 6 -1.88 -8.82 31.67
N LYS A 7 -2.01 -9.42 32.87
CA LYS A 7 -1.30 -10.67 33.20
C LYS A 7 -1.62 -11.80 32.21
N ARG A 8 -2.90 -11.97 31.85
CA ARG A 8 -3.33 -13.01 30.91
C ARG A 8 -2.72 -12.81 29.52
N LEU A 9 -2.68 -11.58 29.03
CA LEU A 9 -2.07 -11.24 27.75
C LEU A 9 -0.56 -11.51 27.78
N THR A 10 0.12 -11.11 28.87
CA THR A 10 1.55 -11.41 29.10
C THR A 10 1.83 -12.91 29.08
N GLU A 11 1.00 -13.74 29.70
CA GLU A 11 1.13 -15.20 29.65
C GLU A 11 0.99 -15.77 28.22
N ILE A 12 0.21 -15.13 27.35
CA ILE A 12 -0.04 -15.60 25.98
C ILE A 12 1.16 -15.31 25.07
N VAL A 13 1.66 -14.07 25.08
CA VAL A 13 2.70 -13.62 24.12
C VAL A 13 4.13 -13.63 24.69
N GLY A 14 4.26 -13.84 26.00
CA GLY A 14 5.51 -13.75 26.77
C GLY A 14 5.81 -12.32 27.24
N GLU A 15 6.60 -12.19 28.31
CA GLU A 15 6.93 -10.91 28.96
C GLU A 15 7.52 -9.87 28.00
N GLU A 16 8.46 -10.28 27.16
CA GLU A 16 9.14 -9.40 26.20
C GLU A 16 8.20 -8.80 25.13
N ASN A 17 6.99 -9.35 25.01
CA ASN A 17 6.06 -9.04 23.93
C ASN A 17 4.73 -8.48 24.43
N ALA A 18 4.61 -8.25 25.74
CA ALA A 18 3.50 -7.57 26.39
C ALA A 18 4.02 -6.25 26.98
N ILE A 19 3.92 -5.19 26.20
CA ILE A 19 4.52 -3.90 26.50
C ILE A 19 3.50 -3.03 27.25
N THR A 20 3.89 -2.59 28.45
CA THR A 20 3.12 -1.64 29.29
C THR A 20 3.93 -0.41 29.69
N ASP A 21 5.17 -0.30 29.21
CA ASP A 21 6.03 0.87 29.47
C ASP A 21 5.41 2.14 28.86
N PRO A 22 5.14 3.20 29.64
CA PRO A 22 4.45 4.40 29.14
C PRO A 22 5.12 5.07 27.94
N LEU A 23 6.45 5.13 27.89
CA LEU A 23 7.17 5.78 26.79
C LEU A 23 7.02 4.97 25.49
N THR A 24 7.12 3.65 25.59
CA THR A 24 6.93 2.77 24.44
C THR A 24 5.49 2.80 23.97
N LEU A 25 4.50 2.87 24.87
CA LEU A 25 3.08 2.99 24.52
C LEU A 25 2.78 4.27 23.71
N MET A 26 3.48 5.38 23.97
CA MET A 26 3.35 6.60 23.16
C MET A 26 3.79 6.40 21.70
N ALA A 27 4.77 5.52 21.43
CA ALA A 27 5.15 5.22 20.04
C ALA A 27 4.04 4.48 19.25
N TYR A 28 3.03 3.95 19.95
CA TYR A 28 1.86 3.29 19.38
C TYR A 28 0.60 4.18 19.43
N SER A 29 0.70 5.42 19.93
CA SER A 29 -0.47 6.31 20.07
C SER A 29 -0.85 7.03 18.78
N PHE A 30 -0.02 6.99 17.74
CA PHE A 30 -0.24 7.69 16.48
C PHE A 30 -0.04 6.77 15.27
N ASP A 31 -0.58 7.16 14.13
CA ASP A 31 -0.20 6.65 12.81
C ASP A 31 0.21 7.83 11.92
N ALA A 32 0.26 7.64 10.60
CA ALA A 32 0.71 8.71 9.69
C ALA A 32 -0.37 9.79 9.46
N SER A 33 -1.58 9.64 10.01
CA SER A 33 -2.67 10.61 9.89
C SER A 33 -2.63 11.67 10.99
N GLU A 34 -2.68 11.26 12.26
CA GLU A 34 -2.75 12.15 13.41
C GLU A 34 -2.28 11.48 14.72
N ASN A 35 -2.24 12.26 15.79
CA ASN A 35 -1.97 11.76 17.14
C ASN A 35 -3.27 11.25 17.79
N GLY A 36 -3.26 10.00 18.25
CA GLY A 36 -4.31 9.40 19.08
C GLY A 36 -3.92 9.31 20.56
N GLU A 37 -4.66 8.49 21.30
CA GLU A 37 -4.39 8.24 22.72
C GLU A 37 -3.37 7.11 22.94
N ALA A 38 -2.71 7.03 24.09
CA ALA A 38 -1.88 5.86 24.39
C ALA A 38 -2.76 4.62 24.66
N PRO A 39 -2.43 3.44 24.08
CA PRO A 39 -3.12 2.20 24.42
C PRO A 39 -2.80 1.77 25.85
N SER A 40 -3.58 0.84 26.41
CA SER A 40 -3.28 0.28 27.74
C SER A 40 -2.17 -0.77 27.71
N ILE A 41 -2.01 -1.46 26.58
CA ILE A 41 -0.99 -2.48 26.38
C ILE A 41 -0.77 -2.66 24.87
N VAL A 42 0.46 -2.94 24.48
CA VAL A 42 0.78 -3.46 23.15
C VAL A 42 1.17 -4.93 23.29
N VAL A 43 0.54 -5.81 22.52
CA VAL A 43 0.87 -7.24 22.49
C VAL A 43 1.36 -7.62 21.10
N ARG A 44 2.48 -8.34 21.03
CA ARG A 44 3.19 -8.65 19.77
C ARG A 44 3.16 -10.14 19.48
N PRO A 45 2.05 -10.76 19.05
CA PRO A 45 1.96 -12.20 18.86
C PRO A 45 2.88 -12.71 17.75
N GLY A 46 3.32 -13.95 17.85
CA GLY A 46 4.22 -14.61 16.89
C GLY A 46 3.61 -15.81 16.18
N SER A 47 2.32 -16.06 16.40
CA SER A 47 1.58 -17.17 15.80
C SER A 47 0.10 -16.85 15.74
N THR A 48 -0.61 -17.54 14.84
CA THR A 48 -2.08 -17.45 14.72
C THR A 48 -2.76 -17.89 16.02
N GLU A 49 -2.18 -18.87 16.72
CA GLU A 49 -2.69 -19.40 17.97
C GLU A 49 -2.60 -18.37 19.11
N GLU A 50 -1.52 -17.57 19.17
CA GLU A 50 -1.41 -16.46 20.11
C GLU A 50 -2.44 -15.36 19.79
N VAL A 51 -2.60 -15.01 18.51
CA VAL A 51 -3.64 -14.04 18.08
C VAL A 51 -5.03 -14.51 18.52
N ALA A 52 -5.38 -15.77 18.27
CA ALA A 52 -6.65 -16.37 18.70
C ALA A 52 -6.88 -16.28 20.21
N LYS A 53 -5.85 -16.58 21.03
CA LYS A 53 -5.93 -16.48 22.48
C LYS A 53 -6.07 -15.04 22.97
N VAL A 54 -5.39 -14.09 22.33
CA VAL A 54 -5.55 -12.65 22.64
C VAL A 54 -6.97 -12.19 22.34
N MET A 55 -7.50 -12.53 21.15
CA MET A 55 -8.88 -12.17 20.77
C MET A 55 -9.90 -12.76 21.74
N GLN A 56 -9.75 -14.03 22.14
CA GLN A 56 -10.60 -14.66 23.15
C GLN A 56 -10.58 -13.93 24.49
N ALA A 57 -9.39 -13.59 24.98
CA ALA A 57 -9.23 -12.88 26.26
C ALA A 57 -9.87 -11.49 26.20
N ALA A 58 -9.65 -10.75 25.11
CA ALA A 58 -10.21 -9.43 24.89
C ALA A 58 -11.73 -9.45 24.74
N ASN A 59 -12.27 -10.43 24.02
CA ASN A 59 -13.70 -10.61 23.83
C ASN A 59 -14.40 -10.96 25.17
N ALA A 60 -13.79 -11.82 25.99
CA ALA A 60 -14.33 -12.17 27.30
C ALA A 60 -14.38 -10.98 28.29
N SER A 61 -13.48 -10.01 28.13
CA SER A 61 -13.41 -8.81 28.98
C SER A 61 -14.04 -7.56 28.36
N GLY A 62 -14.61 -7.66 27.14
CA GLY A 62 -15.15 -6.52 26.40
C GLY A 62 -14.09 -5.44 26.09
N THR A 63 -12.83 -5.83 25.96
CA THR A 63 -11.72 -4.90 25.75
C THR A 63 -11.46 -4.69 24.25
N PRO A 64 -11.46 -3.43 23.76
CA PRO A 64 -11.19 -3.15 22.34
C PRO A 64 -9.80 -3.63 21.91
N VAL A 65 -9.70 -4.20 20.72
CA VAL A 65 -8.45 -4.62 20.09
C VAL A 65 -8.26 -3.85 18.79
N ILE A 66 -7.07 -3.31 18.59
CA ILE A 66 -6.69 -2.51 17.43
C ILE A 66 -5.54 -3.25 16.72
N PRO A 67 -5.83 -4.01 15.65
CA PRO A 67 -4.81 -4.66 14.85
C PRO A 67 -3.89 -3.62 14.22
N ARG A 68 -2.58 -3.80 14.37
CA ARG A 68 -1.59 -2.85 13.85
C ARG A 68 -0.48 -3.58 13.11
N GLY A 69 -0.20 -3.10 11.90
CA GLY A 69 1.00 -3.43 11.13
C GLY A 69 2.08 -2.37 11.34
N GLY A 70 2.50 -1.74 10.26
CA GLY A 70 3.53 -0.69 10.28
C GLY A 70 3.10 0.67 10.85
N GLY A 71 1.81 0.88 11.13
CA GLY A 71 1.30 2.17 11.61
C GLY A 71 1.38 3.31 10.60
N THR A 72 1.33 2.99 9.29
CA THR A 72 1.49 3.96 8.19
C THR A 72 0.17 4.42 7.57
N SER A 73 -0.97 4.19 8.25
CA SER A 73 -2.27 4.63 7.72
C SER A 73 -2.36 6.15 7.72
N LEU A 74 -3.02 6.70 6.70
CA LEU A 74 -3.33 8.12 6.54
C LEU A 74 -4.79 8.46 6.90
N ALA A 75 -5.54 7.48 7.39
CA ALA A 75 -6.97 7.61 7.70
C ALA A 75 -7.32 7.20 9.15
N GLY A 76 -6.34 7.06 10.04
CA GLY A 76 -6.57 6.72 11.44
C GLY A 76 -6.83 5.23 11.73
N ALA A 77 -6.75 4.37 10.71
CA ALA A 77 -7.04 2.93 10.82
C ALA A 77 -6.20 2.19 11.89
N ALA A 78 -5.04 2.74 12.28
CA ALA A 78 -4.17 2.16 13.28
C ALA A 78 -4.12 2.96 14.59
N LEU A 79 -5.01 3.94 14.77
CA LEU A 79 -5.11 4.74 15.99
C LEU A 79 -5.78 3.94 17.10
N PRO A 80 -5.15 3.86 18.28
CA PRO A 80 -5.73 3.17 19.40
C PRO A 80 -6.85 3.97 20.08
N LEU A 81 -7.81 3.24 20.63
CA LEU A 81 -8.79 3.81 21.56
C LEU A 81 -8.24 3.81 22.99
N LYS A 82 -8.72 4.73 23.82
CA LYS A 82 -8.42 4.71 25.26
C LYS A 82 -8.79 3.35 25.86
N GLY A 83 -7.87 2.74 26.60
CA GLY A 83 -8.13 1.45 27.23
C GLY A 83 -8.03 0.23 26.31
N SER A 84 -7.63 0.42 25.05
CA SER A 84 -7.51 -0.67 24.07
C SER A 84 -6.22 -1.47 24.21
N ILE A 85 -6.25 -2.64 23.57
CA ILE A 85 -5.09 -3.47 23.25
C ILE A 85 -4.67 -3.11 21.83
N VAL A 86 -3.41 -2.72 21.65
CA VAL A 86 -2.81 -2.70 20.30
C VAL A 86 -2.21 -4.07 20.04
N LEU A 87 -2.65 -4.70 18.96
CA LEU A 87 -2.20 -6.01 18.52
C LEU A 87 -1.20 -5.83 17.38
N ASP A 88 0.09 -5.73 17.73
CA ASP A 88 1.18 -5.49 16.77
C ASP A 88 1.59 -6.80 16.09
N MET A 89 1.27 -6.90 14.81
CA MET A 89 1.46 -8.09 13.99
C MET A 89 2.90 -8.24 13.47
N THR A 90 3.80 -7.28 13.68
CA THR A 90 5.13 -7.22 13.03
C THR A 90 6.08 -8.37 13.39
N ARG A 91 5.78 -9.16 14.43
CA ARG A 91 6.53 -10.38 14.78
C ARG A 91 6.17 -11.57 13.89
N MET A 92 4.98 -11.58 13.28
CA MET A 92 4.55 -12.55 12.28
C MET A 92 4.98 -12.09 10.87
N ASN A 93 6.27 -12.21 10.55
CA ASN A 93 6.89 -11.58 9.37
C ASN A 93 7.59 -12.55 8.41
N ARG A 94 7.16 -13.80 8.33
CA ARG A 94 7.80 -14.82 7.49
C ARG A 94 7.12 -15.00 6.14
N VAL A 95 7.94 -15.33 5.14
CA VAL A 95 7.47 -16.00 3.92
C VAL A 95 7.40 -17.50 4.23
N ILE A 96 6.20 -18.07 4.13
CA ILE A 96 5.94 -19.48 4.44
C ILE A 96 6.18 -20.37 3.23
N GLU A 97 5.76 -19.91 2.05
CA GLU A 97 5.84 -20.66 0.80
C GLU A 97 5.97 -19.71 -0.40
N VAL A 98 6.76 -20.10 -1.40
CA VAL A 98 6.82 -19.43 -2.70
C VAL A 98 6.72 -20.47 -3.81
N SER A 99 5.73 -20.34 -4.69
CA SER A 99 5.62 -21.12 -5.92
C SER A 99 5.98 -20.24 -7.11
N ARG A 100 7.18 -20.44 -7.66
CA ARG A 100 7.65 -19.70 -8.85
C ARG A 100 6.89 -20.10 -10.12
N GLU A 101 6.46 -21.35 -10.20
CA GLU A 101 5.68 -21.88 -11.33
C GLU A 101 4.27 -21.28 -11.37
N ASN A 102 3.61 -21.19 -10.21
CA ASN A 102 2.26 -20.63 -10.11
C ASN A 102 2.23 -19.12 -9.88
N LEU A 103 3.40 -18.49 -9.69
CA LEU A 103 3.53 -17.08 -9.34
C LEU A 103 2.70 -16.73 -8.09
N THR A 104 2.88 -17.48 -7.00
CA THR A 104 2.15 -17.27 -5.74
C THR A 104 3.06 -17.35 -4.53
N ALA A 105 2.65 -16.74 -3.43
CA ALA A 105 3.30 -16.91 -2.13
C ALA A 105 2.27 -17.04 -1.00
N LEU A 106 2.62 -17.78 0.05
CA LEU A 106 1.95 -17.74 1.34
C LEU A 106 2.84 -16.97 2.31
N VAL A 107 2.31 -15.92 2.92
CA VAL A 107 3.07 -15.00 3.79
C VAL A 107 2.31 -14.70 5.07
N GLU A 108 3.04 -14.39 6.14
CA GLU A 108 2.45 -13.86 7.37
C GLU A 108 2.10 -12.37 7.22
N ALA A 109 1.06 -11.93 7.92
CA ALA A 109 0.48 -10.60 7.77
C ALA A 109 1.37 -9.44 8.23
N GLY A 110 2.30 -9.69 9.16
CA GLY A 110 3.28 -8.71 9.64
C GLY A 110 4.49 -8.54 8.72
N LEU A 111 4.61 -9.31 7.64
CA LEU A 111 5.71 -9.17 6.70
C LEU A 111 5.64 -7.82 6.00
N LYS A 112 6.76 -7.10 5.99
CA LYS A 112 6.88 -5.79 5.31
C LYS A 112 6.96 -5.97 3.79
N LEU A 113 6.41 -5.04 3.02
CA LEU A 113 6.43 -5.09 1.56
C LEU A 113 7.86 -5.19 1.01
N LYS A 114 8.77 -4.34 1.48
CA LYS A 114 10.18 -4.39 1.07
C LYS A 114 10.81 -5.75 1.39
N SER A 115 10.59 -6.27 2.60
CA SER A 115 11.12 -7.57 3.02
C SER A 115 10.57 -8.73 2.18
N LEU A 116 9.29 -8.69 1.80
CA LEU A 116 8.72 -9.64 0.85
C LEU A 116 9.47 -9.59 -0.48
N ASN A 117 9.57 -8.42 -1.09
CA ASN A 117 10.21 -8.26 -2.40
C ASN A 117 11.71 -8.60 -2.39
N ASP A 118 12.43 -8.27 -1.31
CA ASP A 118 13.82 -8.66 -1.12
C ASP A 118 13.96 -10.20 -1.06
N SER A 119 13.05 -10.88 -0.34
CA SER A 119 13.09 -12.34 -0.16
C SER A 119 12.76 -13.15 -1.43
N LEU A 120 12.01 -12.56 -2.37
CA LEU A 120 11.68 -13.21 -3.65
C LEU A 120 12.88 -13.27 -4.61
N GLY A 121 13.91 -12.47 -4.36
CA GLY A 121 15.14 -12.41 -5.16
C GLY A 121 14.92 -11.85 -6.57
N GLU A 122 15.66 -12.38 -7.53
CA GLU A 122 15.56 -11.97 -8.93
C GLU A 122 14.31 -12.58 -9.61
N GLY A 123 13.73 -11.79 -10.52
CA GLY A 123 12.67 -12.22 -11.44
C GLY A 123 11.23 -12.15 -10.94
N LEU A 124 10.95 -12.22 -9.63
CA LEU A 124 9.59 -12.08 -9.08
C LEU A 124 9.46 -10.93 -8.11
N PHE A 125 8.26 -10.37 -8.00
CA PHE A 125 7.89 -9.37 -7.00
C PHE A 125 6.38 -9.40 -6.70
N PHE A 126 5.99 -8.82 -5.57
CA PHE A 126 4.62 -8.43 -5.28
C PHE A 126 4.37 -7.02 -5.83
N PRO A 127 3.50 -6.87 -6.85
CA PRO A 127 3.50 -5.70 -7.71
C PRO A 127 2.56 -4.60 -7.24
N ILE A 128 2.63 -4.27 -5.95
CA ILE A 128 1.89 -3.17 -5.36
C ILE A 128 2.91 -2.19 -4.80
N ASP A 129 2.97 -1.00 -5.41
CA ASP A 129 4.00 -0.01 -5.11
C ASP A 129 3.39 1.17 -4.36
N ILE A 130 3.55 1.14 -3.04
CA ILE A 130 3.09 2.17 -2.10
C ILE A 130 4.26 3.04 -1.62
N GLY A 131 3.97 4.23 -1.10
CA GLY A 131 5.00 5.18 -0.66
C GLY A 131 5.78 4.81 0.62
N SER A 132 5.43 3.71 1.30
CA SER A 132 6.05 3.30 2.57
C SER A 132 6.46 1.83 2.63
N PRO A 133 7.21 1.29 1.64
CA PRO A 133 7.47 -0.15 1.52
C PRO A 133 8.31 -0.73 2.67
N GLU A 134 9.12 0.08 3.36
CA GLU A 134 9.96 -0.31 4.51
C GLU A 134 9.16 -0.52 5.80
N ALA A 135 7.95 0.02 5.88
CA ALA A 135 7.13 0.04 7.08
C ALA A 135 5.80 -0.69 6.89
N ALA A 136 5.11 -0.49 5.77
CA ALA A 136 3.83 -1.12 5.50
C ALA A 136 3.93 -2.65 5.44
N THR A 137 3.00 -3.31 6.12
CA THR A 137 2.92 -4.77 6.19
C THR A 137 1.84 -5.30 5.25
N ILE A 138 2.00 -6.54 4.77
CA ILE A 138 1.04 -7.19 3.86
C ILE A 138 -0.37 -7.21 4.46
N GLY A 139 -0.51 -7.52 5.74
CA GLY A 139 -1.80 -7.51 6.43
C GLY A 139 -2.43 -6.12 6.46
N GLY A 140 -1.64 -5.08 6.73
CA GLY A 140 -2.11 -3.69 6.70
C GLY A 140 -2.57 -3.28 5.31
N MET A 141 -1.78 -3.59 4.27
CA MET A 141 -2.13 -3.33 2.87
C MET A 141 -3.43 -4.04 2.46
N ILE A 142 -3.67 -5.26 2.93
CA ILE A 142 -4.91 -5.99 2.65
C ILE A 142 -6.08 -5.35 3.40
N ALA A 143 -5.89 -5.02 4.69
CA ALA A 143 -6.91 -4.42 5.53
C ALA A 143 -7.36 -3.04 5.02
N THR A 144 -6.48 -2.26 4.39
CA THR A 144 -6.81 -0.96 3.79
C THR A 144 -7.07 -1.04 2.28
N ASN A 145 -7.00 -2.24 1.69
CA ASN A 145 -7.02 -2.45 0.24
C ASN A 145 -6.08 -1.51 -0.54
N ALA A 146 -4.85 -1.33 -0.03
CA ALA A 146 -3.90 -0.36 -0.55
C ALA A 146 -3.64 -0.51 -2.06
N SER A 147 -3.48 0.63 -2.74
CA SER A 147 -3.15 0.74 -4.15
C SER A 147 -1.94 1.66 -4.34
N GLY A 148 -1.34 1.58 -5.52
CA GLY A 148 -0.13 2.34 -5.88
C GLY A 148 -0.14 2.85 -7.31
N ILE A 149 0.96 3.49 -7.72
CA ILE A 149 1.11 4.07 -9.06
C ILE A 149 0.92 3.04 -10.19
N HIS A 150 1.24 1.76 -9.92
CA HIS A 150 1.10 0.67 -10.89
C HIS A 150 -0.24 -0.09 -10.81
N SER A 151 -1.22 0.43 -10.08
CA SER A 151 -2.56 -0.17 -9.99
C SER A 151 -3.28 -0.31 -11.35
N PRO A 152 -3.08 0.59 -12.35
CA PRO A 152 -3.65 0.37 -13.69
C PRO A 152 -3.28 -0.99 -14.31
N MET A 153 -2.07 -1.51 -14.04
CA MET A 153 -1.63 -2.80 -14.56
C MET A 153 -1.88 -3.97 -13.61
N TYR A 154 -1.76 -3.77 -12.30
CA TYR A 154 -1.76 -4.86 -11.32
C TYR A 154 -2.99 -4.91 -10.40
N GLY A 155 -3.82 -3.87 -10.42
CA GLY A 155 -4.94 -3.69 -9.51
C GLY A 155 -4.51 -3.27 -8.11
N SER A 156 -5.46 -3.33 -7.18
CA SER A 156 -5.23 -3.08 -5.75
C SER A 156 -4.61 -4.28 -5.06
N THR A 157 -4.17 -4.11 -3.80
CA THR A 157 -3.70 -5.23 -2.95
C THR A 157 -4.71 -6.36 -2.92
N GLY A 158 -6.01 -6.05 -2.75
CA GLY A 158 -7.09 -7.02 -2.74
C GLY A 158 -7.19 -7.85 -4.02
N ASP A 159 -6.88 -7.25 -5.17
CA ASP A 159 -6.87 -7.96 -6.45
C ASP A 159 -5.70 -8.92 -6.57
N ARG A 160 -4.68 -8.79 -5.71
CA ARG A 160 -3.54 -9.70 -5.61
C ARG A 160 -3.77 -10.81 -4.57
N VAL A 161 -4.82 -10.76 -3.76
CA VAL A 161 -5.14 -11.79 -2.74
C VAL A 161 -5.94 -12.94 -3.37
N LEU A 162 -5.48 -14.17 -3.14
CA LEU A 162 -6.20 -15.40 -3.49
C LEU A 162 -6.98 -15.96 -2.30
N GLY A 163 -6.39 -15.91 -1.10
CA GLY A 163 -7.02 -16.37 0.14
C GLY A 163 -6.37 -15.78 1.38
N LEU A 164 -7.08 -15.86 2.50
CA LEU A 164 -6.69 -15.29 3.80
C LEU A 164 -6.92 -16.31 4.91
N GLU A 165 -6.03 -16.27 5.90
CA GLU A 165 -6.28 -16.82 7.24
C GLU A 165 -6.61 -15.62 8.15
N VAL A 166 -7.75 -15.69 8.83
CA VAL A 166 -8.27 -14.60 9.66
C VAL A 166 -8.68 -15.15 11.02
N VAL A 167 -8.34 -14.44 12.08
CA VAL A 167 -8.84 -14.69 13.43
C VAL A 167 -10.01 -13.76 13.72
N LEU A 168 -11.17 -14.34 14.01
CA LEU A 168 -12.38 -13.59 14.36
C LEU A 168 -12.34 -13.09 15.81
N PRO A 169 -13.23 -12.16 16.23
CA PRO A 169 -13.33 -11.73 17.62
C PRO A 169 -13.55 -12.85 18.63
N SER A 170 -14.20 -13.95 18.23
CA SER A 170 -14.35 -15.17 19.04
C SER A 170 -13.03 -15.94 19.26
N GLY A 171 -11.97 -15.58 18.52
CA GLY A 171 -10.72 -16.33 18.38
C GLY A 171 -10.81 -17.53 17.44
N GLU A 172 -11.95 -17.74 16.77
CA GLU A 172 -12.04 -18.74 15.71
C GLU A 172 -11.12 -18.37 14.54
N VAL A 173 -10.38 -19.35 14.04
CA VAL A 173 -9.51 -19.20 12.87
C VAL A 173 -10.27 -19.66 11.65
N VAL A 174 -10.51 -18.76 10.71
CA VAL A 174 -11.20 -19.06 9.44
C VAL A 174 -10.25 -18.92 8.27
N GLN A 175 -10.44 -19.78 7.26
CA GLN A 175 -9.77 -19.67 5.97
C GLN A 175 -10.79 -19.29 4.91
N VAL A 176 -10.52 -18.22 4.18
CA VAL A 176 -11.42 -17.69 3.15
C VAL A 176 -10.69 -17.47 1.84
N GLY A 177 -11.42 -17.55 0.72
CA GLY A 177 -10.84 -17.50 -0.62
C GLY A 177 -10.36 -18.88 -1.08
N SER A 178 -9.27 -18.92 -1.84
CA SER A 178 -8.75 -20.16 -2.43
C SER A 178 -7.24 -20.11 -2.63
N ARG A 179 -6.67 -21.25 -3.02
CA ARG A 179 -5.28 -21.35 -3.47
C ARG A 179 -5.13 -21.34 -4.99
N THR A 180 -6.16 -20.92 -5.71
CA THR A 180 -6.21 -20.94 -7.18
C THR A 180 -6.60 -19.58 -7.74
N TYR A 181 -6.17 -19.29 -8.98
CA TYR A 181 -6.51 -18.02 -9.64
C TYR A 181 -8.01 -17.87 -9.93
N LYS A 182 -8.66 -18.99 -10.23
CA LYS A 182 -10.10 -19.07 -10.46
C LYS A 182 -10.73 -19.90 -9.35
N THR A 183 -11.76 -19.36 -8.74
CA THR A 183 -12.69 -20.07 -7.86
C THR A 183 -14.09 -19.58 -8.15
N VAL A 184 -15.05 -20.51 -8.24
CA VAL A 184 -16.48 -20.23 -8.43
C VAL A 184 -17.31 -20.98 -7.38
N SER A 185 -16.65 -21.45 -6.33
CA SER A 185 -17.25 -22.27 -5.29
C SER A 185 -17.68 -21.40 -4.12
N GLY A 186 -18.99 -21.15 -4.03
CA GLY A 186 -19.58 -20.40 -2.91
C GLY A 186 -19.35 -18.89 -2.97
N LEU A 187 -19.49 -18.24 -1.81
CA LEU A 187 -19.32 -16.79 -1.64
C LEU A 187 -17.83 -16.42 -1.61
N ASP A 188 -17.46 -15.28 -2.22
CA ASP A 188 -16.10 -14.77 -2.14
C ASP A 188 -15.82 -14.05 -0.81
N LEU A 189 -15.88 -14.79 0.31
CA LEU A 189 -15.81 -14.24 1.66
C LEU A 189 -14.51 -13.49 1.95
N LYS A 190 -13.42 -13.71 1.21
CA LYS A 190 -12.18 -12.93 1.42
C LYS A 190 -12.40 -11.44 1.18
N ARG A 191 -13.34 -11.08 0.29
CA ARG A 191 -13.62 -9.68 -0.08
C ARG A 191 -14.23 -8.87 1.06
N ILE A 192 -14.85 -9.48 2.07
CA ILE A 192 -15.36 -8.73 3.22
C ILE A 192 -14.23 -8.29 4.16
N PHE A 193 -13.11 -9.01 4.18
CA PHE A 193 -11.95 -8.69 5.03
C PHE A 193 -10.97 -7.72 4.35
N ILE A 194 -10.91 -7.74 3.02
CA ILE A 194 -10.13 -6.78 2.22
C ILE A 194 -10.79 -5.40 2.36
N GLY A 195 -10.03 -4.39 2.77
CA GLY A 195 -10.59 -3.04 3.00
C GLY A 195 -11.43 -2.93 4.29
N SER A 196 -11.44 -3.95 5.16
CA SER A 196 -12.22 -3.90 6.42
C SER A 196 -11.54 -3.13 7.55
N GLU A 197 -10.28 -2.71 7.36
CA GLU A 197 -9.49 -1.98 8.34
C GLU A 197 -9.36 -2.72 9.70
N GLY A 198 -9.42 -4.06 9.68
CA GLY A 198 -9.31 -4.89 10.87
C GLY A 198 -10.58 -4.95 11.73
N THR A 199 -11.67 -4.31 11.30
CA THR A 199 -12.93 -4.24 12.07
C THR A 199 -13.71 -5.55 12.12
N LEU A 200 -13.46 -6.47 11.17
CA LEU A 200 -14.15 -7.76 11.06
C LEU A 200 -13.31 -8.94 11.57
N GLY A 201 -12.02 -8.74 11.82
CA GLY A 201 -11.09 -9.78 12.24
C GLY A 201 -9.63 -9.42 11.95
N VAL A 202 -8.73 -10.26 12.45
CA VAL A 202 -7.28 -10.07 12.34
C VAL A 202 -6.73 -10.98 11.27
N ILE A 203 -6.23 -10.42 10.17
CA ILE A 203 -5.55 -11.19 9.12
C ILE A 203 -4.20 -11.68 9.68
N THR A 204 -3.95 -12.99 9.67
CA THR A 204 -2.70 -13.59 10.16
C THR A 204 -1.81 -14.09 9.03
N LYS A 205 -2.40 -14.59 7.95
CA LYS A 205 -1.67 -15.02 6.74
C LYS A 205 -2.43 -14.67 5.48
N ALA A 206 -1.71 -14.49 4.38
CA ALA A 206 -2.27 -14.21 3.07
C ALA A 206 -1.63 -15.10 2.01
N PHE A 207 -2.47 -15.70 1.16
CA PHE A 207 -2.05 -16.35 -0.07
C PHE A 207 -2.22 -15.35 -1.22
N ILE A 208 -1.12 -14.97 -1.85
CA ILE A 208 -1.03 -13.81 -2.75
C ILE A 208 -0.46 -14.19 -4.12
N LYS A 209 -0.85 -13.42 -5.14
CA LYS A 209 -0.32 -13.47 -6.50
C LYS A 209 0.95 -12.64 -6.62
N LEU A 210 1.99 -13.21 -7.20
CA LEU A 210 3.23 -12.54 -7.59
C LEU A 210 3.20 -12.18 -9.08
N ALA A 211 4.09 -11.29 -9.49
CA ALA A 211 4.32 -10.93 -10.88
C ALA A 211 5.79 -11.13 -11.23
N LYS A 212 6.08 -11.26 -12.52
CA LYS A 212 7.45 -11.22 -13.03
C LYS A 212 7.91 -9.77 -13.06
N LYS A 213 9.13 -9.51 -12.58
CA LYS A 213 9.76 -8.19 -12.70
C LYS A 213 9.86 -7.85 -14.19
N PRO A 214 9.41 -6.65 -14.61
CA PRO A 214 9.51 -6.25 -16.01
C PRO A 214 10.98 -6.12 -16.42
N SER A 215 11.32 -6.56 -17.64
CA SER A 215 12.70 -6.47 -18.16
C SER A 215 13.03 -5.08 -18.71
N ARG A 216 12.01 -4.29 -19.04
CA ARG A 216 12.10 -2.92 -19.55
C ARG A 216 10.79 -2.18 -19.33
N TYR A 217 10.87 -0.86 -19.29
CA TYR A 217 9.72 0.03 -19.37
C TYR A 217 10.13 1.32 -20.10
N VAL A 218 9.14 2.04 -20.63
CA VAL A 218 9.29 3.40 -21.17
C VAL A 218 8.36 4.33 -20.41
N LEU A 219 8.86 5.54 -20.13
CA LEU A 219 8.11 6.62 -19.51
C LEU A 219 8.00 7.79 -20.51
N LEU A 220 6.78 8.29 -20.67
CA LEU A 220 6.48 9.53 -21.36
C LEU A 220 6.11 10.59 -20.35
N VAL A 221 6.67 11.79 -20.50
CA VAL A 221 6.30 12.97 -19.70
C VAL A 221 5.95 14.11 -20.64
N GLY A 222 4.66 14.42 -20.71
CA GLY A 222 4.15 15.59 -21.44
C GLY A 222 4.04 16.80 -20.51
N PHE A 223 4.57 17.94 -20.95
CA PHE A 223 4.46 19.23 -20.26
C PHE A 223 3.47 20.15 -20.96
N PHE A 224 2.58 20.77 -20.19
CA PHE A 224 1.44 21.53 -20.69
C PHE A 224 1.35 22.89 -19.99
N GLU A 225 0.89 23.92 -20.72
CA GLU A 225 0.56 25.22 -20.10
C GLU A 225 -0.70 25.14 -19.23
N SER A 226 -1.62 24.21 -19.51
CA SER A 226 -2.92 24.09 -18.85
C SER A 226 -3.14 22.69 -18.26
N ASP A 227 -3.58 22.65 -17.01
CA ASP A 227 -4.02 21.42 -16.34
C ASP A 227 -5.13 20.70 -17.14
N SER A 228 -6.02 21.46 -17.76
CA SER A 228 -7.12 20.91 -18.57
C SER A 228 -6.62 20.24 -19.86
N ASP A 229 -5.54 20.74 -20.46
CA ASP A 229 -4.94 20.12 -21.65
C ASP A 229 -4.28 18.78 -21.28
N ALA A 230 -3.54 18.74 -20.16
CA ALA A 230 -2.97 17.51 -19.62
C ALA A 230 -4.06 16.48 -19.26
N ALA A 231 -5.15 16.91 -18.61
CA ALA A 231 -6.27 16.04 -18.28
C ALA A 231 -6.95 15.47 -19.54
N ARG A 232 -7.14 16.27 -20.59
CA ARG A 232 -7.65 15.79 -21.89
C ARG A 232 -6.73 14.76 -22.54
N ALA A 233 -5.41 14.96 -22.46
CA ALA A 233 -4.45 13.99 -22.95
C ALA A 233 -4.57 12.65 -22.21
N ALA A 234 -4.69 12.68 -20.88
CA ALA A 234 -4.92 11.50 -20.07
C ALA A 234 -6.20 10.76 -20.48
N SER A 235 -7.34 11.46 -20.56
CA SER A 235 -8.61 10.88 -21.01
C SER A 235 -8.51 10.28 -22.40
N LYS A 236 -7.78 10.92 -23.33
CA LYS A 236 -7.59 10.42 -24.69
C LYS A 236 -6.78 9.14 -24.75
N ILE A 237 -5.70 9.04 -23.96
CA ILE A 237 -4.87 7.83 -23.85
C ILE A 237 -5.67 6.69 -23.23
N ILE A 238 -6.47 6.98 -22.20
CA ILE A 238 -7.38 5.98 -21.60
C ILE A 238 -8.40 5.51 -22.63
N ALA A 239 -9.02 6.43 -23.36
CA ALA A 239 -10.06 6.13 -24.36
C ALA A 239 -9.53 5.35 -25.57
N SER A 240 -8.23 5.41 -25.87
CA SER A 240 -7.64 4.62 -26.95
C SER A 240 -7.45 3.14 -26.59
N GLY A 241 -7.60 2.79 -25.31
CA GLY A 241 -7.52 1.41 -24.83
C GLY A 241 -6.09 0.90 -24.69
N LEU A 242 -5.10 1.79 -24.74
CA LEU A 242 -3.71 1.46 -24.46
C LEU A 242 -3.55 0.94 -23.03
N ARG A 243 -2.79 -0.15 -22.89
CA ARG A 243 -2.50 -0.74 -21.58
C ARG A 243 -1.21 -0.14 -21.00
N PHE A 244 -1.36 0.89 -20.19
CA PHE A 244 -0.25 1.51 -19.44
C PHE A 244 -0.04 0.85 -18.07
N SER A 245 1.17 0.95 -17.52
CA SER A 245 1.52 0.51 -16.17
C SER A 245 1.24 1.57 -15.12
N ALA A 246 1.50 2.84 -15.43
CA ALA A 246 1.22 3.96 -14.55
C ALA A 246 0.77 5.18 -15.37
N MET A 247 -0.05 6.03 -14.76
CA MET A 247 -0.44 7.33 -15.31
C MET A 247 -0.61 8.30 -14.15
N GLU A 248 0.22 9.34 -14.12
CA GLU A 248 0.30 10.28 -13.00
C GLU A 248 0.24 11.72 -13.50
N PHE A 249 -0.46 12.57 -12.76
CA PHE A 249 -0.64 13.98 -13.08
C PHE A 249 -0.03 14.86 -11.99
N MET A 250 0.60 15.95 -12.40
CA MET A 250 1.02 17.05 -11.53
C MET A 250 0.48 18.34 -12.13
N ASP A 251 -0.27 19.11 -11.34
CA ASP A 251 -0.65 20.47 -11.74
C ASP A 251 0.58 21.40 -11.71
N LYS A 252 0.37 22.62 -12.21
CA LYS A 252 1.41 23.64 -12.27
C LYS A 252 2.11 23.87 -10.93
N ASP A 253 1.34 24.06 -9.85
CA ASP A 253 1.88 24.38 -8.54
C ASP A 253 2.72 23.21 -7.99
N THR A 254 2.27 21.98 -8.23
CA THR A 254 2.98 20.76 -7.84
C THR A 254 4.31 20.61 -8.57
N VAL A 255 4.36 20.90 -9.88
CA VAL A 255 5.60 20.90 -10.66
C VAL A 255 6.58 21.95 -10.16
N GLU A 256 6.10 23.16 -9.84
CA GLU A 256 6.92 24.24 -9.28
C GLU A 256 7.51 23.84 -7.91
N VAL A 257 6.68 23.29 -7.01
CA VAL A 257 7.12 22.82 -5.69
C VAL A 257 8.17 21.72 -5.80
N ALA A 258 7.92 20.69 -6.62
CA ALA A 258 8.86 19.59 -6.82
C ALA A 258 10.19 20.07 -7.40
N SER A 259 10.17 21.03 -8.34
CA SER A 259 11.37 21.54 -8.98
C SER A 259 12.23 22.42 -8.07
N ALA A 260 11.60 23.18 -7.19
CA ALA A 260 12.29 24.08 -6.27
C ALA A 260 12.84 23.35 -5.03
N ASN A 261 12.16 22.28 -4.58
CA ASN A 261 12.42 21.69 -3.26
C ASN A 261 12.68 20.17 -3.28
N GLY A 262 12.50 19.51 -4.42
CA GLY A 262 12.75 18.09 -4.59
C GLY A 262 14.23 17.74 -4.87
N PRO A 263 14.61 16.46 -4.71
CA PRO A 263 15.95 15.96 -5.02
C PRO A 263 16.23 15.91 -6.53
N ALA A 264 15.19 15.98 -7.37
CA ALA A 264 15.26 16.04 -8.82
C ALA A 264 14.44 17.22 -9.33
N LYS A 265 14.98 17.96 -10.31
CA LYS A 265 14.32 19.14 -10.88
C LYS A 265 13.49 18.77 -12.10
N SER A 266 12.29 19.33 -12.23
CA SER A 266 11.56 19.24 -13.50
C SER A 266 12.33 19.97 -14.60
N PRO A 267 12.38 19.44 -15.83
CA PRO A 267 12.99 20.11 -16.96
C PRO A 267 12.12 21.23 -17.56
N ASP A 268 10.86 21.38 -17.11
CA ASP A 268 9.89 22.36 -17.62
C ASP A 268 8.92 22.83 -16.51
N THR A 269 8.08 23.82 -16.84
CA THR A 269 7.06 24.43 -15.98
C THR A 269 5.64 24.19 -16.49
N GLY A 270 4.62 24.45 -15.67
CA GLY A 270 3.22 24.14 -16.01
C GLY A 270 2.82 22.74 -15.52
N ALA A 271 1.77 22.17 -16.10
CA ALA A 271 1.29 20.85 -15.73
C ALA A 271 2.12 19.74 -16.37
N ALA A 272 2.21 18.57 -15.73
CA ALA A 272 2.90 17.41 -16.26
C ALA A 272 2.02 16.15 -16.21
N LEU A 273 2.00 15.40 -17.32
CA LEU A 273 1.38 14.07 -17.42
C LEU A 273 2.46 13.02 -17.64
N PHE A 274 2.56 12.07 -16.72
CA PHE A 274 3.45 10.92 -16.78
C PHE A 274 2.64 9.71 -17.24
N VAL A 275 3.15 8.95 -18.20
CA VAL A 275 2.54 7.70 -18.68
C VAL A 275 3.62 6.66 -18.88
N GLU A 276 3.50 5.52 -18.21
CA GLU A 276 4.47 4.43 -18.28
C GLU A 276 3.90 3.22 -19.02
N PHE A 277 4.74 2.57 -19.82
CA PHE A 277 4.44 1.29 -20.45
C PHE A 277 5.53 0.26 -20.12
N ILE A 278 5.13 -0.84 -19.49
CA ILE A 278 6.00 -2.00 -19.23
C ILE A 278 6.10 -2.89 -20.48
N GLY A 279 7.31 -3.36 -20.77
CA GLY A 279 7.58 -4.26 -21.90
C GLY A 279 7.76 -3.57 -23.25
N GLU A 280 7.67 -2.24 -23.27
CA GLU A 280 7.74 -1.40 -24.48
C GLU A 280 9.13 -0.76 -24.65
N THR A 281 9.35 -0.11 -25.79
CA THR A 281 10.55 0.70 -26.09
C THR A 281 10.19 2.15 -26.39
N GLU A 282 11.18 3.04 -26.49
CA GLU A 282 10.95 4.44 -26.84
C GLU A 282 10.30 4.60 -28.22
N GLU A 283 10.64 3.74 -29.17
CA GLU A 283 10.05 3.68 -30.51
C GLU A 283 8.86 2.71 -30.61
N GLY A 284 8.26 2.33 -29.47
CA GLY A 284 7.12 1.43 -29.42
C GLY A 284 5.83 2.08 -29.94
N ASP A 285 4.87 1.26 -30.38
CA ASP A 285 3.60 1.77 -30.92
C ASP A 285 2.77 2.47 -29.84
N ALA A 286 2.71 1.89 -28.64
CA ALA A 286 2.01 2.48 -27.50
C ALA A 286 2.64 3.83 -27.08
N ALA A 287 3.97 3.92 -27.10
CA ALA A 287 4.68 5.17 -26.81
C ALA A 287 4.37 6.24 -27.86
N ARG A 288 4.44 5.91 -29.15
CA ARG A 288 4.10 6.84 -30.24
C ARG A 288 2.66 7.32 -30.17
N GLU A 289 1.71 6.42 -29.91
CA GLU A 289 0.30 6.78 -29.82
C GLU A 289 0.01 7.69 -28.61
N ALA A 290 0.61 7.40 -27.46
CA ALA A 290 0.51 8.25 -26.28
C ALA A 290 1.16 9.63 -26.50
N GLU A 291 2.33 9.69 -27.14
CA GLU A 291 2.99 10.94 -27.52
C GLU A 291 2.11 11.78 -28.45
N ASN A 292 1.53 11.17 -29.50
CA ASN A 292 0.61 11.85 -30.41
C ASN A 292 -0.61 12.40 -29.67
N ALA A 293 -1.19 11.63 -28.75
CA ALA A 293 -2.31 12.10 -27.93
C ALA A 293 -1.94 13.33 -27.08
N MET A 294 -0.74 13.35 -26.47
CA MET A 294 -0.23 14.51 -25.74
C MET A 294 -0.04 15.72 -26.64
N VAL A 295 0.55 15.54 -27.84
CA VAL A 295 0.79 16.63 -28.81
C VAL A 295 -0.53 17.20 -29.34
N GLU A 296 -1.50 16.36 -29.68
CA GLU A 296 -2.83 16.80 -30.14
C GLU A 296 -3.58 17.58 -29.04
N CYS A 297 -3.29 17.27 -27.78
CA CYS A 297 -3.75 18.01 -26.61
C CYS A 297 -2.79 19.13 -26.19
N ARG A 298 -1.96 19.64 -27.11
CA ARG A 298 -1.15 20.86 -26.94
C ARG A 298 -0.03 20.74 -25.89
N ALA A 299 0.53 19.54 -25.69
CA ALA A 299 1.79 19.41 -24.97
C ALA A 299 2.86 20.30 -25.65
N LYS A 300 3.54 21.14 -24.87
CA LYS A 300 4.65 21.97 -25.35
C LYS A 300 5.88 21.14 -25.65
N ARG A 301 6.04 20.08 -24.85
CA ARG A 301 7.15 19.15 -24.94
C ARG A 301 6.69 17.81 -24.42
N VAL A 302 7.08 16.75 -25.12
CA VAL A 302 6.98 15.38 -24.63
C VAL A 302 8.40 14.84 -24.52
N ILE A 303 8.71 14.23 -23.38
CA ILE A 303 9.95 13.50 -23.17
C ILE A 303 9.61 12.02 -23.15
N VAL A 304 10.17 11.27 -24.09
CA VAL A 304 10.21 9.81 -24.04
C VAL A 304 11.55 9.39 -23.44
N ALA A 305 11.53 8.45 -22.50
CA ALA A 305 12.71 8.02 -21.77
C ALA A 305 12.59 6.58 -21.27
N SER A 306 13.72 5.90 -21.21
CA SER A 306 13.92 4.61 -20.56
C SER A 306 15.16 4.65 -19.65
N GLY A 307 15.33 3.62 -18.82
CA GLY A 307 16.48 3.47 -17.92
C GLY A 307 16.64 4.64 -16.95
N GLU A 308 17.88 5.05 -16.68
CA GLU A 308 18.21 6.07 -15.68
C GLU A 308 17.51 7.42 -15.91
N LYS A 309 17.27 7.78 -17.19
CA LYS A 309 16.55 9.01 -17.52
C LYS A 309 15.09 8.95 -17.08
N ALA A 310 14.42 7.80 -17.27
CA ALA A 310 13.06 7.57 -16.78
C ALA A 310 13.01 7.52 -15.25
N ASP A 311 13.97 6.84 -14.61
CA ASP A 311 14.06 6.77 -13.15
C ASP A 311 14.19 8.17 -12.52
N ASN A 312 14.98 9.05 -13.13
CA ASN A 312 15.14 10.42 -12.65
C ASN A 312 13.87 11.27 -12.81
N LEU A 313 13.08 11.06 -13.85
CA LEU A 313 11.78 11.72 -14.01
C LEU A 313 10.78 11.22 -12.96
N TRP A 314 10.75 9.91 -12.69
CA TRP A 314 9.93 9.34 -11.62
C TRP A 314 10.28 9.91 -10.25
N LYS A 315 11.57 10.15 -9.95
CA LYS A 315 12.01 10.82 -8.72
C LYS A 315 11.41 12.21 -8.54
N VAL A 316 11.20 12.96 -9.63
CA VAL A 316 10.52 14.27 -9.56
C VAL A 316 9.10 14.06 -9.01
N ARG A 317 8.33 13.16 -9.63
CA ARG A 317 6.94 12.88 -9.24
C ARG A 317 6.81 12.32 -7.82
N THR A 318 7.69 11.39 -7.41
CA THR A 318 7.60 10.76 -6.09
C THR A 318 8.05 11.67 -4.95
N SER A 319 8.88 12.68 -5.23
CA SER A 319 9.37 13.63 -4.21
C SER A 319 8.36 14.68 -3.75
N VAL A 320 7.24 14.82 -4.46
CA VAL A 320 6.21 15.86 -4.21
C VAL A 320 5.75 15.88 -2.76
N TYR A 321 5.42 14.72 -2.21
CA TYR A 321 4.89 14.64 -0.85
C TYR A 321 5.90 15.14 0.19
N GLU A 322 7.15 14.69 0.08
CA GLU A 322 8.24 15.14 0.93
C GLU A 322 8.46 16.66 0.79
N ALA A 323 8.47 17.17 -0.44
CA ALA A 323 8.63 18.59 -0.72
C ALA A 323 7.52 19.43 -0.05
N ILE A 324 6.25 19.05 -0.24
CA ILE A 324 5.10 19.76 0.36
C ILE A 324 5.17 19.73 1.88
N SER A 325 5.46 18.57 2.48
CA SER A 325 5.51 18.41 3.94
C SER A 325 6.54 19.31 4.64
N ARG A 326 7.61 19.70 3.92
CA ARG A 326 8.66 20.59 4.45
C ARG A 326 8.26 22.06 4.41
N ILE A 327 7.41 22.45 3.45
CA ILE A 327 7.09 23.86 3.17
C ILE A 327 5.85 24.31 3.97
N TYR A 328 4.84 23.45 4.11
CA TYR A 328 3.54 23.83 4.68
C TYR A 328 3.12 22.99 5.91
N PRO A 329 3.81 23.06 7.06
CA PRO A 329 3.29 22.46 8.29
C PRO A 329 2.32 23.39 9.04
N PRO A 330 1.07 22.98 9.37
CA PRO A 330 0.35 21.76 8.97
C PRO A 330 -0.43 21.92 7.65
N PHE A 331 -0.52 20.86 6.84
CA PHE A 331 -1.38 20.78 5.65
C PHE A 331 -2.40 19.65 5.79
N MET A 332 -3.54 19.79 5.13
CA MET A 332 -4.60 18.77 5.07
C MET A 332 -4.44 17.98 3.78
N GLN A 333 -4.39 16.64 3.89
CA GLN A 333 -4.37 15.74 2.74
C GLN A 333 -5.78 15.21 2.47
N LEU A 334 -6.19 15.22 1.21
CA LEU A 334 -7.43 14.61 0.73
C LEU A 334 -7.08 13.65 -0.40
N ASP A 335 -7.71 12.47 -0.41
CA ASP A 335 -7.52 11.44 -1.45
C ASP A 335 -8.89 11.07 -2.08
N PRO A 336 -9.46 11.94 -2.93
CA PRO A 336 -10.75 11.70 -3.56
C PRO A 336 -10.62 10.89 -4.86
N SER A 337 -11.71 10.22 -5.25
CA SER A 337 -11.88 9.67 -6.59
C SER A 337 -13.00 10.41 -7.33
N ILE A 338 -12.74 10.84 -8.55
CA ILE A 338 -13.71 11.50 -9.44
C ILE A 338 -13.67 10.86 -10.84
N PRO A 339 -14.80 10.77 -11.57
CA PRO A 339 -14.77 10.35 -12.97
C PRO A 339 -13.88 11.27 -13.82
N CYS A 340 -13.05 10.70 -14.68
CA CYS A 340 -12.30 11.47 -15.67
C CYS A 340 -13.27 12.15 -16.66
N ILE A 341 -12.91 13.36 -17.11
CA ILE A 341 -13.68 14.21 -18.03
C ILE A 341 -13.46 13.77 -19.48
#